data_AF-A0A192CL31-F1
#
_entry.id   AF-A0A192CL31-F1
#
_cell.length_a   1.000
_cell.length_b   1.000
_cell.length_c   1.000
_cell.angle_alpha   90.00
_cell.angle_beta   90.00
_cell.angle_gamma   90.00
#
_symmetry.space_group_name_H-M   'P 1'
#
loop_
_entity.id
_entity.type
_entity.pdbx_description
1 polymer ?
#
loop_
_entity_poly.entity_id
_entity_poly.type
_entity_poly.pdbx_seq_one_letter_code
_entity_poly.pdbx_strand_id
1 'polypeptide(L)'
;MVWLFSQMLRPEPCRSPATVNPVVLHLMKPGVKATSFVSCAGCDMYCTLEDLLAQVPERTLIELTSEEMDFDSPATVNTRVVDSCIRYADELIDAHLRGRYILPLAEIPTVLRDIAITLVRYRLYARRPEGDLPDTVKDDHKEALRQLRELRDNRLTLGLPSTQKDVPEPGEFRVRSRPATFGGRDGLLEKY
;
A
#
# COMPACT_ATOMS: atom_id res chain seq x y z
N MET A 1 46.84 -27.65 -15.34
CA MET A 1 46.24 -27.62 -16.70
C MET A 1 45.00 -28.48 -16.66
N VAL A 2 43.78 -28.11 -17.00
CA VAL A 2 43.17 -26.95 -17.66
C VAL A 2 41.66 -27.20 -17.48
N TRP A 3 40.90 -26.21 -16.96
CA TRP A 3 39.48 -25.90 -17.28
C TRP A 3 38.40 -26.99 -16.98
N LEU A 4 37.16 -26.75 -16.51
CA LEU A 4 36.26 -25.60 -16.36
C LEU A 4 35.07 -26.10 -15.49
N PHE A 5 34.69 -25.46 -14.38
CA PHE A 5 33.50 -24.59 -14.28
C PHE A 5 32.22 -25.15 -14.95
N SER A 6 31.19 -25.50 -14.17
CA SER A 6 29.81 -24.98 -14.31
C SER A 6 28.74 -25.91 -13.69
N GLN A 7 27.76 -25.28 -13.05
CA GLN A 7 26.45 -25.78 -12.58
C GLN A 7 26.35 -26.43 -11.20
N MET A 8 26.53 -25.56 -10.22
CA MET A 8 25.80 -25.52 -8.95
C MET A 8 24.39 -24.96 -9.20
N LEU A 9 23.34 -25.74 -8.92
CA LEU A 9 22.01 -25.37 -8.35
C LEU A 9 20.97 -26.44 -8.70
N ARG A 10 20.68 -27.30 -7.73
CA ARG A 10 19.52 -28.21 -7.75
C ARG A 10 18.26 -27.43 -7.29
N PRO A 11 17.09 -27.60 -7.92
CA PRO A 11 15.83 -27.17 -7.33
C PRO A 11 15.33 -28.22 -6.32
N GLU A 12 15.25 -27.82 -5.05
CA GLU A 12 14.60 -28.60 -3.98
C GLU A 12 13.06 -28.52 -4.11
N PRO A 13 12.32 -29.64 -3.91
CA PRO A 13 10.87 -29.65 -3.92
C PRO A 13 10.29 -29.36 -2.51
N CYS A 14 9.74 -28.18 -2.28
CA CYS A 14 8.99 -27.89 -1.06
C CYS A 14 7.50 -28.26 -1.22
N ARG A 15 7.18 -29.45 -0.71
CA ARG A 15 5.85 -29.96 -0.42
C ARG A 15 5.34 -29.31 0.88
N SER A 16 4.18 -28.65 0.86
CA SER A 16 3.34 -28.53 2.06
C SER A 16 1.85 -28.68 1.70
N PRO A 17 1.06 -29.38 2.53
CA PRO A 17 -0.30 -29.78 2.19
C PRO A 17 -1.32 -28.72 2.60
N ALA A 18 -2.19 -28.33 1.67
CA ALA A 18 -3.42 -27.63 1.99
C ALA A 18 -4.40 -28.60 2.67
N THR A 19 -4.64 -28.42 3.97
CA THR A 19 -5.77 -29.03 4.66
C THR A 19 -7.06 -28.37 4.16
N VAL A 20 -7.68 -28.96 3.14
CA VAL A 20 -9.01 -28.58 2.67
C VAL A 20 -10.04 -29.10 3.66
N ASN A 21 -10.75 -28.18 4.31
CA ASN A 21 -11.81 -28.48 5.27
C ASN A 21 -13.03 -29.06 4.50
N PRO A 22 -13.51 -30.28 4.76
CA PRO A 22 -14.45 -31.00 3.86
C PRO A 22 -15.93 -30.58 3.97
N VAL A 23 -16.27 -29.51 4.69
CA VAL A 23 -17.68 -29.21 5.03
C VAL A 23 -18.35 -28.21 4.06
N VAL A 24 -17.61 -27.54 3.18
CA VAL A 24 -18.18 -26.58 2.21
C VAL A 24 -18.15 -27.16 0.79
N LEU A 25 -18.80 -28.31 0.61
CA LEU A 25 -18.86 -29.01 -0.68
C LEU A 25 -20.29 -29.34 -1.10
N HIS A 26 -21.25 -28.45 -0.81
CA HIS A 26 -22.64 -28.72 -1.16
C HIS A 26 -23.41 -27.68 -1.97
N LEU A 27 -22.88 -26.51 -2.33
CA LEU A 27 -23.64 -25.59 -3.18
C LEU A 27 -22.72 -24.73 -4.06
N MET A 28 -22.14 -25.34 -5.10
CA MET A 28 -21.41 -24.59 -6.11
C MET A 28 -21.80 -25.08 -7.51
N LYS A 29 -22.42 -24.18 -8.26
CA LYS A 29 -22.88 -24.37 -9.64
C LYS A 29 -21.69 -24.71 -10.56
N PRO A 30 -21.81 -25.69 -11.48
CA PRO A 30 -20.78 -25.97 -12.47
C PRO A 30 -20.79 -24.85 -13.53
N GLY A 31 -19.70 -24.08 -13.65
CA GLY A 31 -19.56 -23.14 -14.77
C GLY A 31 -18.51 -22.05 -14.67
N VAL A 32 -17.89 -21.80 -13.51
CA VAL A 32 -16.82 -20.81 -13.43
C VAL A 32 -15.51 -21.46 -13.82
N LYS A 33 -15.02 -21.18 -15.03
CA LYS A 33 -13.65 -21.53 -15.44
C LYS A 33 -12.72 -20.81 -14.47
N ALA A 34 -11.96 -21.58 -13.69
CA ALA A 34 -10.87 -21.05 -12.89
C ALA A 34 -9.85 -20.43 -13.84
N THR A 35 -9.95 -19.11 -14.05
CA THR A 35 -8.82 -18.35 -14.57
C THR A 35 -7.73 -18.49 -13.54
N SER A 36 -6.68 -19.21 -13.93
CA SER A 36 -5.44 -19.32 -13.18
C SER A 36 -4.86 -17.92 -13.04
N PHE A 37 -5.25 -17.23 -11.98
CA PHE A 37 -4.64 -16.00 -11.54
C PHE A 37 -3.22 -16.36 -11.16
N VAL A 38 -2.27 -15.99 -12.02
CA VAL A 38 -0.85 -16.06 -11.71
C VAL A 38 -0.62 -15.13 -10.54
N SER A 39 -0.79 -15.67 -9.33
CA SER A 39 -0.41 -15.03 -8.08
C SER A 39 1.12 -14.99 -8.07
N CYS A 40 1.67 -13.91 -8.61
CA CYS A 40 3.03 -13.54 -8.33
C CYS A 40 3.04 -13.17 -6.83
N ALA A 41 3.64 -14.03 -6.01
CA ALA A 41 3.79 -13.80 -4.59
C ALA A 41 4.58 -12.50 -4.38
N GLY A 42 3.86 -11.41 -4.05
CA GLY A 42 4.41 -10.08 -3.84
C GLY A 42 3.60 -8.90 -4.39
N CYS A 43 2.34 -9.08 -4.80
CA CYS A 43 1.49 -7.99 -5.26
C CYS A 43 0.42 -7.66 -4.21
N ASP A 44 0.76 -6.85 -3.21
CA ASP A 44 -0.24 -6.28 -2.30
C ASP A 44 -0.99 -5.18 -3.07
N MET A 45 -2.00 -5.58 -3.83
CA MET A 45 -2.93 -4.62 -4.43
C MET A 45 -3.76 -4.00 -3.30
N TYR A 46 -3.79 -2.67 -3.21
CA TYR A 46 -4.52 -1.98 -2.14
C TYR A 46 -6.04 -1.95 -2.39
N CYS A 47 -6.45 -2.14 -3.64
CA CYS A 47 -7.86 -2.18 -4.05
C CYS A 47 -8.14 -3.29 -5.06
N THR A 48 -9.38 -3.77 -5.04
CA THR A 48 -9.88 -4.79 -5.97
C THR A 48 -10.98 -4.23 -6.88
N LEU A 49 -11.34 -4.97 -7.92
CA LEU A 49 -12.46 -4.61 -8.79
C LEU A 49 -13.79 -4.54 -8.01
N GLU A 50 -13.99 -5.42 -7.02
CA GLU A 50 -15.20 -5.45 -6.19
C GLU A 50 -15.32 -4.17 -5.34
N ASP A 51 -14.20 -3.69 -4.79
CA ASP A 51 -14.14 -2.43 -4.04
C ASP A 51 -14.48 -1.22 -4.93
N LEU A 52 -14.06 -1.24 -6.19
CA LEU A 52 -14.40 -0.20 -7.17
C LEU A 52 -15.88 -0.21 -7.52
N LEU A 53 -16.48 -1.39 -7.72
CA LEU A 53 -17.90 -1.55 -8.01
C LEU A 53 -18.79 -1.12 -6.83
N ALA A 54 -18.29 -1.21 -5.60
CA ALA A 54 -19.00 -0.73 -4.42
C ALA A 54 -19.12 0.80 -4.38
N GLN A 55 -18.16 1.54 -4.96
CA GLN A 55 -18.09 3.00 -4.92
C GLN A 55 -18.51 3.67 -6.25
N VAL A 56 -18.32 2.99 -7.38
CA VAL A 56 -18.63 3.51 -8.72
C VAL A 56 -19.59 2.54 -9.40
N PRO A 57 -20.74 3.00 -9.90
CA PRO A 57 -21.70 2.13 -10.56
C PRO A 57 -21.06 1.48 -11.80
N GLU A 58 -21.36 0.19 -12.01
CA GLU A 58 -20.80 -0.63 -13.08
C GLU A 58 -20.95 0.02 -14.46
N ARG A 59 -22.11 0.63 -14.72
CA ARG A 59 -22.38 1.34 -15.98
C ARG A 59 -21.35 2.44 -16.26
N THR A 60 -21.02 3.25 -15.27
CA THR A 60 -20.01 4.31 -15.41
C THR A 60 -18.62 3.73 -15.60
N LEU A 61 -18.28 2.62 -14.93
CA LEU A 61 -17.00 1.94 -15.17
C LEU A 61 -16.90 1.41 -16.61
N ILE A 62 -17.98 0.85 -17.17
CA ILE A 62 -17.98 0.41 -18.58
C ILE A 62 -17.74 1.62 -19.50
N GLU A 63 -18.43 2.74 -19.27
CA GLU A 63 -18.29 3.98 -20.06
C GLU A 63 -16.87 4.60 -19.97
N LEU A 64 -16.20 4.46 -18.82
CA LEU A 64 -14.84 4.98 -18.59
C LEU A 64 -13.73 4.03 -19.07
N THR A 65 -14.01 2.73 -19.14
CA THR A 65 -13.01 1.71 -19.52
C THR A 65 -13.08 1.32 -20.98
N SER A 66 -14.24 1.47 -21.62
CA SER A 66 -14.44 1.18 -23.04
C SER A 66 -14.03 2.37 -23.89
N GLU A 67 -13.06 2.17 -24.77
CA GLU A 67 -12.61 3.20 -25.74
C GLU A 67 -13.49 3.18 -27.00
N GLU A 68 -13.87 1.99 -27.45
CA GLU A 68 -14.73 1.76 -28.61
C GLU A 68 -16.01 1.07 -28.12
N MET A 69 -17.15 1.76 -28.22
CA MET A 69 -18.46 1.11 -28.06
C MET A 69 -18.85 0.52 -29.41
N ASP A 70 -18.33 -0.67 -29.73
CA ASP A 70 -18.85 -1.44 -30.85
C ASP A 70 -20.29 -1.87 -30.53
N PHE A 71 -21.22 -1.58 -31.45
CA PHE A 71 -22.64 -1.89 -31.27
C PHE A 71 -22.91 -3.40 -31.11
N ASP A 72 -22.03 -4.24 -31.66
CA ASP A 72 -22.13 -5.70 -31.61
C ASP A 72 -21.45 -6.34 -30.38
N SER A 73 -20.67 -5.57 -29.61
CA SER A 73 -19.98 -6.08 -28.43
C SER A 73 -20.80 -5.82 -27.16
N PRO A 74 -20.95 -6.81 -26.27
CA PRO A 74 -21.61 -6.58 -24.99
C PRO A 74 -20.84 -5.52 -24.19
N ALA A 75 -21.58 -4.62 -23.56
CA ALA A 75 -21.04 -3.60 -22.67
C ALA A 75 -20.39 -4.27 -21.44
N THR A 76 -19.10 -4.55 -21.52
CA THR A 76 -18.33 -5.21 -20.46
C THR A 76 -17.18 -4.33 -19.98
N VAL A 77 -16.89 -4.37 -18.69
CA VAL A 77 -15.76 -3.63 -18.10
C VAL A 77 -14.44 -4.18 -18.66
N ASN A 78 -13.61 -3.30 -19.22
CA ASN A 78 -12.28 -3.68 -19.67
C ASN A 78 -11.33 -3.83 -18.46
N THR A 79 -11.17 -5.06 -17.99
CA THR A 79 -10.35 -5.37 -16.81
C THR A 79 -8.89 -4.95 -16.96
N ARG A 80 -8.31 -4.99 -18.17
CA ARG A 80 -6.92 -4.58 -18.41
C ARG A 80 -6.70 -3.10 -18.11
N VAL A 81 -7.67 -2.27 -18.46
CA VAL A 81 -7.63 -0.84 -18.16
C VAL A 81 -7.71 -0.62 -16.66
N VAL A 82 -8.65 -1.30 -16.00
CA VAL A 82 -8.82 -1.20 -14.54
C VAL A 82 -7.54 -1.64 -13.82
N ASP A 83 -6.98 -2.78 -14.18
CA ASP A 83 -5.74 -3.30 -13.59
C ASP A 83 -4.57 -2.31 -13.78
N SER A 84 -4.49 -1.64 -14.94
CA SER A 84 -3.47 -0.61 -15.17
C SER A 84 -3.66 0.62 -14.27
N CYS A 85 -4.91 1.01 -13.99
CA CYS A 85 -5.22 2.11 -13.09
C CYS A 85 -4.97 1.75 -11.63
N ILE A 86 -5.27 0.52 -11.23
CA ILE A 86 -4.97 0.02 -9.88
C ILE A 86 -3.45 0.01 -9.65
N ARG A 87 -2.68 -0.53 -10.60
CA ARG A 87 -1.21 -0.52 -10.52
C ARG A 87 -0.64 0.89 -10.36
N TYR A 88 -1.19 1.87 -11.07
CA TYR A 88 -0.80 3.27 -10.91
C TYR A 88 -1.06 3.78 -9.48
N ALA A 89 -2.22 3.48 -8.91
CA ALA A 89 -2.55 3.88 -7.54
C ALA A 89 -1.65 3.18 -6.52
N ASP A 90 -1.38 1.88 -6.70
CA ASP A 90 -0.51 1.10 -5.82
C ASP A 90 0.92 1.66 -5.81
N GLU A 91 1.49 1.91 -7.00
CA GLU A 91 2.84 2.48 -7.13
C GLU A 91 2.95 3.87 -6.46
N LEU A 92 1.89 4.68 -6.56
CA LEU A 92 1.83 6.01 -5.95
C LEU A 92 1.75 5.93 -4.42
N ILE A 93 0.90 5.05 -3.89
CA ILE A 93 0.77 4.82 -2.45
C ILE A 93 2.10 4.30 -1.89
N ASP A 94 2.68 3.28 -2.52
CA ASP A 94 3.98 2.72 -2.14
C ASP A 94 5.08 3.77 -2.13
N ALA A 95 5.12 4.66 -3.13
CA ALA A 95 6.11 5.73 -3.18
C ALA A 95 6.04 6.66 -1.96
N HIS A 96 4.83 6.94 -1.46
CA HIS A 96 4.65 7.72 -0.24
C HIS A 96 4.94 6.93 1.04
N LEU A 97 4.66 5.63 1.07
CA LEU A 97 4.83 4.77 2.24
C LEU A 97 6.27 4.27 2.45
N ARG A 98 7.05 4.07 1.38
CA ARG A 98 8.46 3.58 1.42
C ARG A 98 9.37 4.41 2.32
N GLY A 99 9.06 5.69 2.55
CA GLY A 99 9.83 6.54 3.44
C GLY A 99 9.74 6.17 4.93
N ARG A 100 8.70 5.42 5.34
CA ARG A 100 8.41 5.15 6.76
C ARG A 100 8.12 3.67 7.06
N TYR A 101 7.33 3.03 6.22
CA TYR A 101 6.85 1.67 6.47
C TYR A 101 7.72 0.64 5.73
N ILE A 102 7.91 -0.52 6.35
CA ILE A 102 8.49 -1.67 5.66
C ILE A 102 7.38 -2.25 4.79
N LEU A 103 7.62 -2.27 3.48
CA LEU A 103 6.77 -2.95 2.51
C LEU A 103 7.35 -4.35 2.25
N PRO A 104 6.51 -5.38 2.05
CA PRO A 104 5.04 -5.39 2.01
C PRO A 104 4.37 -5.16 3.38
N LEU A 105 3.21 -4.50 3.41
CA LEU A 105 2.42 -4.32 4.64
C LEU A 105 1.72 -5.64 4.99
N ALA A 106 1.77 -6.05 6.27
CA ALA A 106 1.11 -7.28 6.70
C ALA A 106 -0.43 -7.19 6.67
N GLU A 107 -0.98 -6.01 6.94
CA GLU A 107 -2.41 -5.74 6.93
C GLU A 107 -2.68 -4.40 6.25
N ILE A 108 -3.66 -4.37 5.34
CA ILE A 108 -4.05 -3.18 4.60
C ILE A 108 -5.19 -2.48 5.34
N PRO A 109 -4.94 -1.32 5.98
CA PRO A 109 -5.99 -0.55 6.66
C PRO A 109 -7.01 0.01 5.66
N THR A 110 -8.25 0.19 6.11
CA THR A 110 -9.35 0.70 5.29
C THR A 110 -9.06 2.06 4.68
N VAL A 111 -8.35 2.94 5.40
CA VAL A 111 -7.96 4.26 4.91
C VAL A 111 -7.12 4.18 3.63
N LEU A 112 -6.19 3.22 3.53
CA LEU A 112 -5.39 3.05 2.31
C LEU A 112 -6.24 2.51 1.15
N ARG A 113 -7.23 1.65 1.43
CA ARG A 113 -8.18 1.16 0.43
C ARG A 113 -9.03 2.30 -0.14
N ASP A 114 -9.55 3.18 0.72
CA ASP A 114 -10.37 4.33 0.30
C ASP A 114 -9.55 5.33 -0.55
N ILE A 115 -8.30 5.58 -0.15
CA ILE A 115 -7.36 6.39 -0.93
C ILE A 115 -7.09 5.74 -2.30
N ALA A 116 -6.82 4.43 -2.33
CA ALA A 116 -6.56 3.70 -3.57
C ALA A 116 -7.74 3.79 -4.54
N ILE A 117 -8.98 3.53 -4.06
CA ILE A 117 -10.20 3.67 -4.86
C ILE A 117 -10.33 5.09 -5.44
N THR A 118 -10.06 6.11 -4.64
CA THR A 118 -10.17 7.51 -5.06
C THR A 118 -9.15 7.85 -6.16
N LEU A 119 -7.91 7.38 -6.03
CA LEU A 119 -6.87 7.56 -7.03
C LEU A 119 -7.21 6.84 -8.34
N VAL A 120 -7.72 5.60 -8.27
CA VAL A 120 -8.15 4.83 -9.44
C VAL A 120 -9.30 5.52 -10.14
N ARG A 121 -10.31 5.98 -9.40
CA ARG A 121 -11.46 6.72 -9.94
C ARG A 121 -11.00 7.96 -10.70
N TYR A 122 -10.13 8.77 -10.10
CA TYR A 122 -9.55 9.93 -10.79
C TYR A 122 -8.79 9.53 -12.06
N ARG A 123 -7.97 8.47 -11.99
CA ARG A 123 -7.20 7.98 -13.13
C ARG A 123 -8.10 7.54 -14.28
N LEU A 124 -9.22 6.86 -14.00
CA LEU A 124 -10.20 6.44 -14.99
C LEU A 124 -10.82 7.64 -15.73
N TYR A 125 -11.26 8.67 -15.01
CA TYR A 125 -11.79 9.88 -15.65
C TYR A 125 -10.70 10.65 -16.43
N ALA A 126 -9.47 10.71 -15.90
CA ALA A 126 -8.37 11.40 -16.55
C ALA A 126 -7.93 10.78 -17.89
N ARG A 127 -8.32 9.52 -18.17
CA ARG A 127 -8.04 8.87 -19.47
C ARG A 127 -8.84 9.45 -20.63
N ARG A 128 -10.01 10.05 -20.37
CA ARG A 128 -10.88 10.63 -21.41
C ARG A 128 -10.81 12.16 -21.33
N PRO A 129 -9.86 12.81 -22.04
CA PRO A 129 -9.71 14.27 -21.97
C PRO A 129 -10.91 15.03 -22.56
N GLU A 130 -11.70 14.38 -23.42
CA GLU A 130 -12.93 14.95 -24.00
C GLU A 130 -14.14 14.84 -23.07
N GLY A 131 -14.07 14.02 -22.01
CA GLY A 131 -15.15 13.88 -21.04
C GLY A 131 -15.05 14.93 -19.94
N ASP A 132 -16.19 15.45 -19.49
CA ASP A 132 -16.22 16.34 -18.33
C ASP A 132 -15.74 15.58 -17.08
N LEU A 133 -14.62 16.04 -16.52
CA LEU A 133 -14.11 15.56 -15.24
C LEU A 133 -14.85 16.30 -14.11
N PRO A 134 -15.72 15.64 -13.33
CA PRO A 134 -16.47 16.29 -12.27
C PRO A 134 -15.53 16.91 -11.23
N ASP A 135 -15.85 18.11 -10.77
CA ASP A 135 -14.99 18.83 -9.81
C ASP A 135 -14.86 18.08 -8.47
N THR A 136 -15.90 17.33 -8.08
CA THR A 136 -15.87 16.43 -6.91
C THR A 136 -14.74 15.41 -7.01
N VAL A 137 -14.55 14.79 -8.18
CA VAL A 137 -13.49 13.80 -8.40
C VAL A 137 -12.10 14.44 -8.33
N LYS A 138 -11.96 15.68 -8.80
CA LYS A 138 -10.70 16.44 -8.70
C LYS A 138 -10.37 16.78 -7.25
N ASP A 139 -11.36 17.21 -6.48
CA ASP A 139 -11.16 17.61 -5.09
C ASP A 139 -10.88 16.40 -4.20
N ASP A 140 -11.59 15.29 -4.40
CA ASP A 140 -11.30 14.02 -3.72
C ASP A 140 -9.89 13.52 -4.02
N HIS A 141 -9.41 13.66 -5.26
CA HIS A 141 -8.02 13.32 -5.62
C HIS A 141 -7.00 14.21 -4.90
N LYS A 142 -7.24 15.53 -4.81
CA LYS A 142 -6.35 16.45 -4.07
C LYS A 142 -6.30 16.09 -2.59
N GLU A 143 -7.45 15.72 -2.02
CA GLU A 143 -7.60 15.32 -0.63
C GLU A 143 -6.86 13.99 -0.36
N ALA A 144 -7.02 12.99 -1.22
CA ALA A 144 -6.28 11.73 -1.15
C ALA A 144 -4.75 11.97 -1.18
N LEU A 145 -4.27 12.84 -2.07
CA LEU A 145 -2.86 13.23 -2.11
C LEU A 145 -2.41 14.00 -0.85
N ARG A 146 -3.30 14.79 -0.24
CA ARG A 146 -3.03 15.48 1.03
C ARG A 146 -2.85 14.47 2.16
N GLN A 147 -3.74 13.49 2.26
CA GLN A 147 -3.66 12.41 3.25
C GLN A 147 -2.38 11.59 3.10
N LEU A 148 -1.98 11.25 1.87
CA LEU A 148 -0.70 10.56 1.62
C LEU A 148 0.53 11.39 2.03
N ARG A 149 0.48 12.71 1.84
CA ARG A 149 1.53 13.61 2.35
C ARG A 149 1.55 13.63 3.89
N GLU A 150 0.39 13.69 4.53
CA GLU A 150 0.29 13.68 6.00
C GLU A 150 0.75 12.37 6.63
N LEU A 151 0.50 11.24 5.95
CA LEU A 151 1.02 9.92 6.29
C LEU A 151 2.55 9.90 6.23
N ARG A 152 3.12 10.44 5.15
CA ARG A 152 4.58 10.56 4.98
C ARG A 152 5.21 11.48 6.02
N ASP A 153 4.56 12.60 6.34
CA ASP A 153 5.06 13.63 7.25
C ASP A 153 4.78 13.32 8.74
N ASN A 154 4.25 12.11 9.04
CA ASN A 154 3.93 11.62 10.38
C ASN A 154 2.81 12.36 11.12
N ARG A 155 1.97 13.13 10.41
CA ARG A 155 0.81 13.81 11.01
C ARG A 155 -0.41 12.90 11.12
N LEU A 156 -0.49 11.89 10.25
CA LEU A 156 -1.50 10.85 10.28
C LEU A 156 -0.79 9.50 10.45
N THR A 157 -1.25 8.65 11.37
CA THR A 157 -0.66 7.32 11.60
C THR A 157 -1.72 6.24 11.50
N LEU A 158 -1.35 5.14 10.85
CA LEU A 158 -2.24 4.03 10.47
C LEU A 158 -2.48 3.04 11.62
N GLY A 159 -1.98 3.30 12.83
CA GLY A 159 -2.04 2.37 13.96
C GLY A 159 -1.18 1.11 13.80
N LEU A 160 -0.43 0.98 12.69
CA LEU A 160 0.48 -0.11 12.41
C LEU A 160 1.83 0.10 13.12
N PRO A 161 2.58 -0.99 13.43
CA PRO A 161 3.94 -0.86 13.96
C PRO A 161 4.82 -0.16 12.91
N SER A 162 4.99 1.15 13.05
CA SER A 162 5.86 1.90 12.15
C SER A 162 7.32 1.63 12.50
N THR A 163 8.19 1.53 11.49
CA THR A 163 9.65 1.27 11.64
C THR A 163 10.40 2.36 12.41
N GLN A 164 9.74 3.47 12.72
CA GLN A 164 10.28 4.42 13.68
C GLN A 164 10.28 3.74 15.05
N LYS A 165 11.47 3.23 15.42
CA LYS A 165 11.92 3.21 16.81
C LYS A 165 11.36 4.47 17.46
N ASP A 166 10.59 4.29 18.53
CA ASP A 166 10.27 5.36 19.46
C ASP A 166 11.49 6.27 19.55
N VAL A 167 11.30 7.54 19.21
CA VAL A 167 12.28 8.57 19.55
C VAL A 167 12.61 8.30 21.00
N PRO A 168 13.88 8.00 21.36
CA PRO A 168 14.18 7.75 22.75
C PRO A 168 13.70 8.98 23.50
N GLU A 169 12.76 8.80 24.43
CA GLU A 169 12.51 9.74 25.52
C GLU A 169 13.85 10.41 25.81
N PRO A 170 13.98 11.74 25.64
CA PRO A 170 15.27 12.41 25.67
C PRO A 170 16.00 11.94 26.92
N GLY A 171 17.02 11.11 26.69
CA GLY A 171 17.52 10.19 27.71
C GLY A 171 17.79 10.96 29.00
N GLU A 172 17.31 10.41 30.11
CA GLU A 172 17.48 10.97 31.46
C GLU A 172 18.88 11.62 31.56
N PHE A 173 18.93 12.95 31.52
CA PHE A 173 20.20 13.69 31.57
C PHE A 173 20.75 13.55 32.98
N ARG A 174 21.51 12.48 33.22
CA ARG A 174 22.24 12.26 34.47
C ARG A 174 23.43 13.20 34.53
N VAL A 175 23.17 14.43 34.98
CA VAL A 175 24.23 15.38 35.33
C VAL A 175 24.83 14.94 36.65
N ARG A 176 26.04 14.36 36.60
CA ARG A 176 26.86 14.21 37.81
C ARG A 176 27.49 15.56 38.13
N SER A 177 26.91 16.30 39.07
CA SER A 177 27.61 17.43 39.68
C SER A 177 28.71 16.91 40.61
N ARG A 178 29.84 17.64 40.67
CA ARG A 178 30.83 17.42 41.74
C ARG A 178 30.22 17.92 43.05
N PRO A 179 30.44 17.23 44.18
CA PRO A 179 29.96 17.70 45.47
C PRO A 179 30.53 19.09 45.76
N ALA A 180 29.64 20.06 46.02
CA ALA A 180 30.05 21.39 46.43
C ALA A 180 30.81 21.28 47.75
N THR A 181 32.12 21.52 47.71
CA THR A 181 32.95 21.44 48.90
C THR A 181 32.88 22.80 49.59
N PHE A 182 32.10 22.87 50.66
CA PHE A 182 31.84 24.12 51.39
C PHE A 182 33.08 24.63 52.16
N GLY A 183 34.05 23.75 52.48
CA GLY A 183 35.29 24.11 53.14
C GLY A 183 36.45 23.16 52.80
N GLY A 184 37.67 23.71 52.74
CA GLY A 184 38.89 23.01 52.35
C GLY A 184 39.82 23.97 51.58
N ARG A 185 41.07 23.53 51.31
CA ARG A 185 42.13 24.30 50.62
C ARG A 185 41.79 24.78 49.20
N ASP A 186 40.65 24.33 48.65
CA ASP A 186 40.12 24.72 47.33
C ASP A 186 38.65 25.19 47.42
N GLY A 187 38.19 25.56 48.62
CA GLY A 187 36.81 25.95 48.92
C GLY A 187 36.47 27.40 48.55
N LEU A 188 35.18 27.69 48.36
CA LEU A 188 34.66 29.00 47.91
C LEU A 188 34.98 30.18 48.87
N LEU A 189 35.42 29.90 50.09
CA LEU A 189 35.63 30.86 51.17
C LEU A 189 37.05 31.46 51.24
N GLU A 190 38.03 30.97 50.48
CA GLU A 190 39.39 31.52 50.51
C GLU A 190 39.56 32.85 49.71
N LYS A 191 38.50 33.34 49.05
CA LYS A 191 38.53 34.58 48.27
C LYS A 191 38.21 35.87 49.06
N TYR A 192 38.02 35.77 50.38
CA TYR A 192 37.78 36.91 51.28
C TYR A 192 38.65 36.78 52.52
#